data_AF-A0AA96HMK8-F1
#
_entry.id   AF-A0AA96HMK8-F1
#
_cell.length_a   1.000
_cell.length_b   1.000
_cell.length_c   1.000
_cell.angle_alpha   90.00
_cell.angle_beta   90.00
_cell.angle_gamma   90.00
#
_symmetry.space_group_name_H-M   'P 1'
#
loop_
_entity.id
_entity.type
_entity.pdbx_description
1 polymer ?
#
loop_
_entity_poly.entity_id
_entity_poly.type
_entity_poly.pdbx_seq_one_letter_code
_entity_poly.pdbx_strand_id
1 'polypeptide(L)'
;MKFVCVLGLLLLSAATLAKEPIDVVNERIDAHNKYDLDRFLATYADEVKVYDYPNVQLGSGGKERLRKIFGPLFNDKSVQTTVHSQMTTMWSIEKPWLEKENHRNTFSYTK
;
A
#
# COMPACT_ATOMS: atom_id res chain seq x y z
N MET A 1 -19.99 47.62 17.68
CA MET A 1 -19.14 47.37 16.50
C MET A 1 -18.26 46.17 16.86
N LYS A 2 -18.71 44.91 16.85
CA LYS A 2 -19.18 44.03 15.76
C LYS A 2 -18.17 43.91 14.61
N PHE A 3 -17.56 42.71 14.52
CA PHE A 3 -16.85 42.11 13.38
C PHE A 3 -15.41 42.53 13.07
N VAL A 4 -14.46 42.04 13.87
CA VAL A 4 -13.11 41.75 13.37
C VAL A 4 -12.67 40.41 13.98
N CYS A 5 -12.15 39.51 13.14
CA CYS A 5 -11.54 38.22 13.49
C CYS A 5 -12.45 37.00 13.77
N VAL A 6 -13.54 36.81 13.00
CA VAL A 6 -13.95 35.44 12.62
C VAL A 6 -13.09 34.92 11.44
N LEU A 7 -12.26 35.79 10.85
CA LEU A 7 -11.35 35.49 9.73
C LEU A 7 -9.99 34.89 10.16
N GLY A 8 -9.92 34.25 11.34
CA GLY A 8 -8.72 33.53 11.82
C GLY A 8 -8.93 32.02 11.93
N LEU A 9 -10.15 31.53 11.69
CA LEU A 9 -10.54 30.14 11.90
C LEU A 9 -10.88 29.42 10.58
N LEU A 10 -10.29 29.85 9.46
CA LEU A 10 -10.62 29.32 8.14
C LEU A 10 -9.38 29.27 7.25
N LEU A 11 -8.36 28.47 7.63
CA LEU A 11 -7.28 28.03 6.73
C LEU A 11 -6.36 26.92 7.34
N LEU A 12 -6.83 26.14 8.30
CA LEU A 12 -6.17 24.89 8.71
C LEU A 12 -7.03 23.65 8.41
N SER A 13 -7.79 23.67 7.31
CA SER A 13 -8.12 22.42 6.66
C SER A 13 -6.96 22.10 5.72
N ALA A 14 -5.90 21.51 6.25
CA ALA A 14 -5.05 20.68 5.39
C ALA A 14 -5.99 19.59 4.87
N ALA A 15 -6.52 19.79 3.66
CA ALA A 15 -7.22 18.74 2.96
C ALA A 15 -6.19 17.62 2.79
N THR A 16 -6.27 16.63 3.67
CA THR A 16 -5.51 15.39 3.52
C THR A 16 -6.00 14.78 2.23
N LEU A 17 -5.24 14.95 1.14
CA LEU A 17 -5.46 14.23 -0.10
C LEU A 17 -5.53 12.75 0.27
N ALA A 18 -6.69 12.13 0.02
CA ALA A 18 -6.88 10.72 0.33
C ALA A 18 -5.80 9.93 -0.41
N LYS A 19 -5.02 9.16 0.34
CA LYS A 19 -3.93 8.38 -0.21
C LYS A 19 -4.52 7.15 -0.91
N GLU A 20 -4.19 6.94 -2.18
CA GLU A 20 -4.66 5.75 -2.90
C GLU A 20 -3.96 4.50 -2.34
N PRO A 21 -4.59 3.31 -2.41
CA PRO A 21 -3.97 2.08 -1.89
C PRO A 21 -2.58 1.80 -2.47
N ILE A 22 -2.38 2.14 -3.75
CA ILE A 22 -1.10 1.98 -4.44
C ILE A 22 0.00 2.84 -3.81
N ASP A 23 -0.33 4.03 -3.34
CA ASP A 23 0.64 4.93 -2.71
C ASP A 23 1.10 4.40 -1.34
N VAL A 24 0.20 3.73 -0.61
CA VAL A 24 0.54 3.09 0.68
C VAL A 24 1.50 1.92 0.44
N VAL A 25 1.24 1.10 -0.57
CA VAL A 25 2.11 -0.02 -0.95
C VAL A 25 3.48 0.50 -1.38
N ASN A 26 3.53 1.55 -2.20
CA ASN A 26 4.78 2.13 -2.67
C ASN A 26 5.62 2.72 -1.53
N GLU A 27 4.98 3.40 -0.58
CA GLU A 27 5.68 3.87 0.63
C GLU A 27 6.24 2.70 1.44
N ARG A 28 5.46 1.63 1.62
CA ARG A 28 5.92 0.45 2.36
C ARG A 28 7.16 -0.17 1.72
N ILE A 29 7.17 -0.30 0.39
CA ILE A 29 8.33 -0.86 -0.34
C ILE A 29 9.54 0.07 -0.26
N ASP A 30 9.35 1.38 -0.39
CA ASP A 30 10.44 2.36 -0.23
C ASP A 30 11.06 2.28 1.16
N ALA A 31 10.24 2.24 2.23
CA ALA A 31 10.71 2.09 3.59
C ALA A 31 11.42 0.74 3.82
N HIS A 32 10.89 -0.34 3.25
CA HIS A 32 11.51 -1.67 3.32
C HIS A 32 12.91 -1.68 2.71
N ASN A 33 13.07 -1.15 1.50
CA ASN A 33 14.36 -1.11 0.80
C ASN A 33 15.36 -0.12 1.43
N LYS A 34 14.88 0.87 2.17
CA LYS A 34 15.70 1.80 2.98
C LYS A 34 16.02 1.29 4.38
N TYR A 35 15.49 0.11 4.76
CA TYR A 35 15.62 -0.46 6.10
C TYR A 35 15.06 0.47 7.20
N ASP A 36 14.06 1.28 6.86
CA ASP A 36 13.39 2.20 7.78
C ASP A 36 12.21 1.49 8.45
N LEU A 37 12.47 0.90 9.62
CA LEU A 37 11.50 0.06 10.32
C LEU A 37 10.28 0.86 10.77
N ASP A 38 10.46 2.07 11.26
CA ASP A 38 9.35 2.88 11.79
C ASP A 38 8.44 3.34 10.67
N ARG A 39 9.01 3.82 9.55
CA ARG A 39 8.20 4.19 8.38
C ARG A 39 7.54 2.99 7.73
N PHE A 40 8.20 1.83 7.71
CA PHE A 40 7.60 0.58 7.26
C PHE A 40 6.38 0.19 8.11
N LEU A 41 6.51 0.21 9.44
CA LEU A 41 5.45 -0.13 10.36
C LEU A 41 4.30 0.90 10.37
N ALA A 42 4.59 2.16 10.06
CA ALA A 42 3.57 3.20 9.92
C ALA A 42 2.57 2.92 8.79
N THR A 43 2.94 2.11 7.79
CA THR A 43 2.02 1.70 6.70
C THR A 43 0.99 0.63 7.10
N TYR A 44 1.05 0.15 8.34
CA TYR A 44 0.15 -0.86 8.88
C TYR A 44 -0.75 -0.29 9.99
N ALA A 45 -1.96 -0.82 10.09
CA ALA A 45 -2.81 -0.63 11.26
C ALA A 45 -2.18 -1.31 12.49
N ASP A 46 -2.50 -0.81 13.69
CA ASP A 46 -1.95 -1.37 14.94
C ASP A 46 -2.33 -2.84 15.13
N GLU A 47 -3.57 -3.21 14.80
CA GLU A 47 -4.12 -4.56 14.89
C GLU A 47 -4.06 -5.35 13.56
N VAL A 48 -3.06 -5.08 12.71
CA VAL A 48 -2.89 -5.80 11.44
C VAL A 48 -2.86 -7.33 11.63
N LYS A 49 -3.57 -8.04 10.77
CA LYS A 49 -3.55 -9.51 10.70
C LYS A 49 -2.87 -9.92 9.40
N VAL A 50 -1.89 -10.82 9.50
CA VAL A 50 -1.17 -11.37 8.35
C VAL A 50 -1.58 -12.82 8.19
N TYR A 51 -1.93 -13.19 6.97
CA TYR A 51 -2.35 -14.54 6.62
C TYR A 51 -1.42 -15.11 5.56
N ASP A 52 -1.13 -16.39 5.70
CA ASP A 52 -0.66 -17.23 4.61
C ASP A 52 -1.87 -17.81 3.89
N TYR A 53 -1.75 -17.92 2.57
CA TYR A 53 -2.84 -18.41 1.74
C TYR A 53 -3.10 -19.90 2.03
N PRO A 54 -4.35 -20.36 2.08
CA PRO A 54 -5.59 -19.60 1.82
C PRO A 54 -6.13 -18.82 3.03
N ASN A 55 -5.86 -19.23 4.26
CA ASN A 55 -6.52 -18.69 5.45
C ASN A 55 -5.77 -18.96 6.76
N VAL A 56 -4.47 -19.24 6.70
CA VAL A 56 -3.67 -19.55 7.89
C VAL A 56 -3.13 -18.25 8.47
N GLN A 57 -3.63 -17.82 9.63
CA GLN A 57 -3.09 -16.62 10.28
C GLN A 57 -1.66 -16.88 10.74
N LEU A 58 -0.71 -16.06 10.28
CA LEU A 58 0.71 -16.18 10.60
C LEU A 58 1.05 -15.65 12.00
N GLY A 59 0.19 -15.85 13.00
CA GLY A 59 0.37 -15.40 14.37
C GLY A 59 -0.40 -14.13 14.76
N SER A 60 -0.24 -13.71 16.01
CA SER A 60 -0.99 -12.61 16.64
C SER A 60 -0.05 -11.52 17.19
N GLY A 61 -0.59 -10.34 17.48
CA GLY A 61 0.17 -9.22 18.05
C GLY A 61 0.41 -8.03 17.10
N GLY A 62 -0.29 -7.98 15.96
CA GLY A 62 -0.38 -6.77 15.16
C GLY A 62 0.97 -6.22 14.69
N LYS A 63 1.09 -4.89 14.74
CA LYS A 63 2.29 -4.14 14.34
C LYS A 63 3.53 -4.52 15.16
N GLU A 64 3.36 -4.86 16.44
CA GLU A 64 4.48 -5.28 17.30
C GLU A 64 5.08 -6.61 16.85
N ARG A 65 4.26 -7.53 16.35
CA ARG A 65 4.77 -8.76 15.74
C ARG A 65 5.62 -8.47 14.50
N LEU A 66 5.18 -7.55 13.65
CA LEU A 66 5.95 -7.13 12.47
C LEU A 66 7.30 -6.53 12.88
N ARG A 67 7.33 -5.70 13.93
CA ARG A 67 8.56 -5.13 14.47
C ARG A 67 9.58 -6.21 14.86
N LYS A 68 9.13 -7.26 15.55
CA LYS A 68 9.99 -8.38 15.98
C LYS A 68 10.56 -9.19 14.81
N ILE A 69 9.81 -9.33 13.72
CA ILE A 69 10.25 -10.07 12.53
C ILE A 69 11.21 -9.24 11.69
N PHE A 70 10.82 -8.00 11.37
CA PHE A 70 11.58 -7.17 10.43
C PHE A 70 12.73 -6.41 11.08
N GLY A 71 12.69 -6.18 12.39
CA GLY A 71 13.76 -5.47 13.12
C GLY A 71 15.15 -6.07 12.89
N PRO A 72 15.37 -7.37 13.14
CA PRO A 72 16.65 -8.02 12.85
C PRO A 72 17.02 -7.96 11.37
N LEU A 73 16.06 -8.21 10.46
CA LEU A 73 16.29 -8.19 9.01
C LEU A 73 16.75 -6.82 8.50
N PHE A 74 16.19 -5.75 9.07
CA PHE A 74 16.53 -4.38 8.70
C PHE A 74 17.85 -3.94 9.31
N ASN A 75 18.14 -4.34 10.56
CA ASN A 75 19.44 -4.12 11.18
C ASN A 75 20.58 -4.77 10.39
N ASP A 76 20.34 -6.00 9.93
CA ASP A 76 21.32 -6.80 9.19
C ASP A 76 21.33 -6.48 7.68
N LYS A 77 20.39 -5.63 7.24
CA LYS A 77 20.20 -5.23 5.84
C LYS A 77 20.07 -6.40 4.86
N SER A 78 19.50 -7.51 5.32
CA SER A 78 19.50 -8.80 4.61
C SER A 78 18.35 -8.99 3.62
N VAL A 79 17.47 -7.99 3.48
CA VAL A 79 16.26 -8.05 2.65
C VAL A 79 16.19 -6.89 1.66
N GLN A 80 15.74 -7.15 0.43
CA GLN A 80 15.34 -6.14 -0.54
C GLN A 80 14.22 -6.69 -1.42
N THR A 81 13.39 -5.78 -1.94
CA THR A 81 12.24 -6.13 -2.78
C THR A 81 12.24 -5.33 -4.07
N THR A 82 12.06 -6.03 -5.20
CA THR A 82 11.81 -5.45 -6.52
C THR A 82 10.36 -5.66 -6.92
N VAL A 83 9.70 -4.60 -7.39
CA VAL A 83 8.31 -4.68 -7.86
C VAL A 83 8.31 -5.01 -9.35
N HIS A 84 7.79 -6.19 -9.71
CA HIS A 84 7.69 -6.61 -11.12
C HIS A 84 6.46 -6.02 -11.82
N SER A 85 5.32 -6.04 -11.13
CA SER A 85 4.06 -5.49 -11.62
C SER A 85 3.13 -5.19 -10.43
N GLN A 86 2.26 -4.20 -10.61
CA GLN A 86 1.20 -3.85 -9.65
C GLN A 86 -0.10 -3.64 -10.40
N MET A 87 -1.20 -4.18 -9.88
CA MET A 87 -2.53 -3.86 -10.37
C MET A 87 -2.94 -2.51 -9.81
N THR A 88 -3.32 -1.59 -10.68
CA THR A 88 -3.81 -0.26 -10.31
C THR A 88 -5.30 -0.16 -10.63
N THR A 89 -6.03 0.66 -9.89
CA THR A 89 -7.47 0.87 -10.05
C THR A 89 -7.85 1.63 -11.34
N MET A 90 -6.87 1.97 -12.17
CA MET A 90 -7.11 2.68 -13.43
C MET A 90 -7.54 1.71 -14.54
N TRP A 91 -8.79 1.26 -14.48
CA TRP A 91 -9.45 0.46 -15.53
C TRP A 91 -10.12 1.33 -16.64
N SER A 92 -9.94 2.64 -16.66
CA SER A 92 -10.56 3.53 -17.65
C SER A 92 -9.74 4.81 -17.65
N ILE A 93 -9.07 5.25 -18.72
CA ILE A 93 -9.38 5.30 -20.15
C ILE A 93 -8.01 5.25 -20.88
N GLU A 94 -7.97 4.82 -22.14
CA GLU A 94 -6.78 4.59 -23.00
C GLU A 94 -6.11 3.20 -22.91
N LYS A 95 -6.83 2.18 -23.41
CA LYS A 95 -6.20 1.06 -24.11
C LYS A 95 -6.75 0.98 -25.55
N PRO A 96 -6.11 1.64 -26.53
CA PRO A 96 -6.28 1.30 -27.96
C PRO A 96 -5.78 -0.11 -28.30
N TRP A 97 -5.02 -0.73 -27.39
CA TRP A 97 -4.27 -1.96 -27.60
C TRP A 97 -5.03 -3.26 -27.30
N LEU A 98 -6.37 -3.24 -27.33
CA LEU A 98 -7.17 -4.47 -27.34
C LEU A 98 -7.72 -4.82 -28.73
N GLU A 99 -7.40 -4.07 -29.77
CA GLU A 99 -7.90 -4.31 -31.13
C GLU A 99 -6.88 -4.98 -32.08
N LYS A 100 -5.65 -5.25 -31.64
CA LYS A 100 -4.62 -5.86 -32.51
C LYS A 100 -3.86 -6.98 -31.84
N GLU A 101 -4.55 -8.05 -31.46
CA GLU A 101 -3.99 -9.41 -31.41
C GLU A 101 -5.12 -10.45 -31.24
N ASN A 102 -5.94 -10.56 -32.28
CA ASN A 102 -6.48 -11.86 -32.70
C ASN A 102 -5.24 -12.62 -33.24
N HIS A 103 -4.85 -13.83 -32.87
CA HIS A 103 -5.61 -15.07 -32.77
C HIS A 103 -4.86 -16.09 -31.89
N ARG A 104 -5.62 -16.93 -31.18
CA ARG A 104 -5.24 -18.11 -30.37
C ARG A 104 -4.91 -17.82 -28.92
N ASN A 105 -5.94 -17.87 -28.07
CA ASN A 105 -5.97 -18.66 -26.84
C ASN A 105 -7.43 -18.77 -26.37
N THR A 106 -8.15 -19.73 -26.92
CA THR A 106 -9.43 -20.17 -26.37
C THR A 106 -9.17 -20.90 -25.05
N PHE A 107 -9.31 -20.22 -23.92
CA PHE A 107 -9.61 -20.89 -22.66
C PHE A 107 -11.13 -20.92 -22.51
N SER A 108 -11.74 -22.02 -22.93
CA SER A 108 -13.14 -22.30 -22.65
C SER A 108 -13.28 -22.74 -21.20
N TYR A 109 -13.96 -21.94 -20.38
CA TYR A 109 -14.55 -22.45 -19.15
C TYR A 109 -15.90 -23.06 -19.50
N THR A 110 -16.00 -24.38 -19.46
CA THR A 110 -17.28 -25.06 -19.29
C THR A 110 -17.63 -25.08 -17.81
N LYS A 111 -18.85 -24.64 -17.51
CA LYS A 111 -19.52 -24.72 -16.21
C LYS A 111 -19.81 -26.17 -15.82
#